data_AF-A0A1I4NV99-F1
#
_entry.id   AF-A0A1I4NV99-F1
#
_cell.length_a   1.000
_cell.length_b   1.000
_cell.length_c   1.000
_cell.angle_alpha   90.00
_cell.angle_beta   90.00
_cell.angle_gamma   90.00
#
_symmetry.space_group_name_H-M   'P 1'
#
loop_
_entity.id
_entity.type
_entity.pdbx_description
1 polymer ?
#
loop_
_entity_poly.entity_id
_entity_poly.type
_entity_poly.pdbx_seq_one_letter_code
_entity_poly.pdbx_strand_id
1 'polypeptide(L)' 'MVNEAIELDLKGEVCPLTFVKTKLHLEGLESGDHLTVIFDSRSAISSVPKSVKSEGHTIIGIDQEDAGTWKVHIEKA' A
#
# COMPACT_ATOMS: atom_id res chain seq x y z
N MET A 1 -12.41 17.69 -4.13
CA MET A 1 -11.43 17.70 -3.03
C MET A 1 -10.75 16.35 -3.10
N VAL A 2 -9.61 16.25 -3.79
CA VAL A 2 -8.84 15.01 -3.86
C VAL A 2 -7.74 15.16 -2.82
N ASN A 3 -7.79 14.36 -1.75
CA ASN A 3 -6.66 14.25 -0.84
C ASN A 3 -5.46 13.79 -1.67
N GLU A 4 -4.31 14.46 -1.55
CA GLU A 4 -3.05 14.10 -2.23
C GLU A 4 -2.44 12.82 -1.63
N ALA A 5 -3.19 11.72 -1.59
CA ALA A 5 -2.62 10.42 -1.29
C ALA A 5 -1.81 9.98 -2.51
N ILE A 6 -0.52 9.72 -2.32
CA ILE A 6 0.36 9.22 -3.36
C ILE A 6 -0.14 7.83 -3.74
N GLU A 7 -0.34 7.58 -5.03
CA GLU A 7 -0.87 6.30 -5.51
C GLU A 7 0.25 5.49 -6.18
N LEU A 8 0.45 4.27 -5.70
CA LEU A 8 1.46 3.35 -6.19
C LEU A 8 0.78 2.12 -6.79
N ASP A 9 0.72 2.09 -8.12
CA ASP A 9 0.17 0.97 -8.87
C ASP A 9 1.21 -0.16 -9.04
N LEU A 10 0.92 -1.31 -8.43
CA LEU A 10 1.74 -2.51 -8.47
C LEU A 10 0.94 -3.71 -9.01
N LYS A 11 -0.11 -3.47 -9.81
CA LYS A 11 -0.81 -4.56 -10.52
C LYS A 11 0.17 -5.31 -11.43
N GLY A 12 0.11 -6.64 -11.43
CA GLY A 12 1.00 -7.51 -12.18
C GLY A 12 2.37 -7.74 -11.53
N GLU A 13 2.69 -7.04 -10.43
CA GLU A 13 3.95 -7.22 -9.71
C GLU A 13 3.82 -8.32 -8.66
N VAL A 14 4.50 -9.44 -8.91
CA VAL A 14 4.55 -10.57 -7.99
C VAL A 14 5.47 -10.30 -6.78
N CYS A 15 5.12 -10.86 -5.62
CA CYS A 15 5.98 -10.79 -4.44
C CYS A 15 7.37 -11.39 -4.73
N PRO A 16 8.45 -10.81 -4.15
CA PRO A 16 8.44 -9.80 -3.08
C PRO A 16 8.54 -8.34 -3.56
N LEU A 17 8.59 -8.09 -4.87
CA LEU A 17 8.86 -6.74 -5.41
C LEU A 17 7.79 -5.72 -5.00
N THR A 18 6.53 -6.16 -4.90
CA THR A 18 5.39 -5.36 -4.43
C THR A 18 5.67 -4.73 -3.06
N PHE A 19 6.22 -5.51 -2.13
CA PHE A 19 6.54 -5.03 -0.79
C PHE A 19 7.75 -4.09 -0.82
N VAL A 20 8.82 -4.45 -1.54
CA VAL A 20 10.03 -3.63 -1.64
C VAL A 20 9.73 -2.26 -2.22
N LYS A 21 8.96 -2.18 -3.32
CA LYS A 21 8.56 -0.91 -3.93
C LYS A 21 7.69 -0.05 -3.01
N THR A 22 6.75 -0.67 -2.30
CA THR A 22 5.92 0.00 -1.29
C THR A 22 6.79 0.61 -0.19
N LYS A 23 7.73 -0.17 0.34
CA LYS A 23 8.65 0.30 1.38
C LYS A 23 9.51 1.46 0.90
N LEU A 24 10.15 1.33 -0.27
CA LEU A 24 11.00 2.39 -0.82
C LEU A 24 10.23 3.71 -1.03
N HIS A 25 8.95 3.63 -1.41
CA HIS A 25 8.10 4.82 -1.47
C HIS A 25 7.85 5.39 -0.07
N LEU A 26 7.43 4.57 0.89
CA LEU A 26 7.18 4.99 2.28
C LEU A 26 8.41 5.61 2.95
N GLU A 27 9.62 5.13 2.64
CA GLU A 27 10.89 5.69 3.13
C GLU A 27 11.16 7.11 2.58
N GLY A 28 10.58 7.46 1.44
CA GLY A 28 10.65 8.79 0.86
C GLY A 28 9.55 9.75 1.31
N LEU A 29 8.57 9.28 2.11
CA LEU A 29 7.44 10.09 2.57
C LEU A 29 7.68 10.69 3.96
N GLU A 30 7.01 11.80 4.24
CA GLU A 30 7.01 12.42 5.57
C GLU A 30 5.99 11.74 6.49
N SER A 31 6.21 11.86 7.80
CA SER A 31 5.23 11.38 8.79
C SER A 31 3.92 12.17 8.63
N GLY A 32 2.81 11.45 8.54
CA GLY A 32 1.48 11.98 8.22
C GLY A 32 1.09 11.90 6.74
N ASP A 33 2.01 11.53 5.85
CA ASP A 33 1.67 11.33 4.44
C ASP A 33 0.87 10.04 4.21
N HIS A 34 0.04 10.07 3.17
CA HIS A 34 -0.79 8.94 2.77
C HIS A 34 -0.29 8.29 1.47
N LEU A 35 -0.09 6.97 1.50
CA LEU A 35 0.24 6.14 0.35
C LEU A 35 -0.89 5.15 0.09
N THR A 36 -1.44 5.16 -1.12
CA THR A 36 -2.39 4.17 -1.61
C THR A 36 -1.67 3.19 -2.50
N VAL A 37 -1.61 1.92 -2.10
CA VAL A 37 -0.94 0.86 -2.86
C VAL A 37 -2.00 -0.01 -3.53
N ILE A 38 -1.88 -0.17 -4.84
CA ILE A 38 -2.81 -0.97 -5.64
C ILE A 38 -2.13 -2.27 -6.05
N PHE A 39 -2.78 -3.40 -5.78
CA PHE A 39 -2.29 -4.72 -6.16
C PHE A 39 -3.43 -5.63 -6.59
N ASP A 40 -3.16 -6.53 -7.53
CA ASP A 40 -4.10 -7.53 -8.08
C ASP A 40 -3.89 -8.94 -7.50
N SER A 41 -3.03 -9.05 -6.47
CA SER A 41 -2.71 -10.32 -5.83
C SER A 41 -3.43 -10.50 -4.50
N ARG A 42 -4.16 -11.61 -4.38
CA ARG A 42 -4.77 -12.04 -3.12
C ARG A 42 -3.75 -12.35 -2.03
N SER A 43 -2.49 -12.63 -2.34
CA SER A 43 -1.47 -12.81 -1.30
C SER A 43 -1.06 -11.48 -0.67
N ALA A 44 -1.02 -10.41 -1.45
CA ALA A 44 -0.62 -9.06 -1.03
C ALA A 44 -1.59 -8.44 -0.01
N ILE A 45 -2.88 -8.75 -0.08
CA ILE A 45 -3.89 -8.27 0.90
C ILE A 45 -3.56 -8.70 2.35
N SER A 46 -2.84 -9.80 2.51
CA SER A 46 -2.51 -10.34 3.83
C SER A 46 -1.09 -9.99 4.26
N SER A 47 -0.15 -9.90 3.32
CA SER A 47 1.25 -9.60 3.60
C SER A 47 1.51 -8.11 3.74
N VAL A 48 0.96 -7.27 2.84
CA VAL A 48 1.23 -5.82 2.83
C VAL A 48 0.76 -5.17 4.14
N PRO A 49 -0.49 -5.35 4.61
CA PRO A 49 -0.91 -4.74 5.87
C PRO A 49 -0.12 -5.23 7.09
N LYS A 50 0.32 -6.49 7.08
CA LYS A 50 1.16 -7.04 8.15
C LYS A 50 2.54 -6.40 8.16
N SER A 51 3.20 -6.30 7.01
CA SER A 51 4.53 -5.70 6.91
C SER A 51 4.49 -4.21 7.24
N VAL A 52 3.50 -3.48 6.74
CA VAL A 52 3.29 -2.05 7.03
C VAL A 52 3.12 -1.80 8.52
N LYS A 53 2.27 -2.59 9.21
CA LYS A 53 2.13 -2.54 10.67
C LYS A 53 3.42 -2.92 11.40
N SER A 54 4.16 -3.90 10.89
CA SER A 54 5.46 -4.32 11.45
C SER A 54 6.53 -3.25 11.33
N GLU A 55 6.46 -2.38 10.32
CA GLU A 55 7.35 -1.23 10.13
C GLU A 55 6.91 -0.02 10.99
N GLY A 56 5.76 -0.12 11.67
CA GLY A 56 5.23 0.91 12.57
C GLY A 56 4.25 1.89 11.91
N HIS A 57 3.88 1.67 10.65
CA HIS A 57 2.93 2.51 9.92
C HIS A 57 1.48 2.13 10.20
N THR A 58 0.57 3.04 9.87
CA THR A 58 -0.87 2.89 10.11
C THR A 58 -1.59 2.48 8.83
N ILE A 59 -2.49 1.51 8.90
CA ILE A 59 -3.39 1.18 7.80
C ILE A 59 -4.68 1.97 8.02
N ILE A 60 -4.96 2.93 7.14
CA ILE A 60 -6.16 3.78 7.23
C ILE A 60 -7.36 3.15 6.53
N GLY A 61 -7.15 2.27 5.55
CA GLY A 61 -8.24 1.63 4.82
C GLY A 61 -7.77 0.54 3.86
N ILE A 62 -8.68 -0.37 3.51
CA ILE A 62 -8.48 -1.37 2.46
C ILE A 62 -9.76 -1.43 1.63
N ASP A 63 -9.66 -1.07 0.36
CA ASP A 63 -10.75 -1.12 -0.59
C ASP A 63 -10.53 -2.27 -1.58
N GLN A 64 -11.62 -2.97 -1.89
CA GLN A 64 -11.63 -4.02 -2.91
C GLN A 64 -12.41 -3.52 -4.12
N GLU A 65 -11.78 -3.55 -5.30
CA GLU A 65 -12.44 -3.23 -6.57
C GLU A 65 -12.88 -4.50 -7.32
N ASP A 66 -13.75 -4.31 -8.31
CA ASP A 66 -14.55 -5.34 -8.99
C ASP A 66 -13.77 -6.37 -9.84
N ALA A 67 -12.44 -6.28 -9.93
CA ALA A 67 -11.62 -7.15 -10.78
C ALA A 67 -10.57 -7.98 -10.02
N GLY A 68 -10.74 -8.18 -8.71
CA GLY A 68 -9.68 -8.80 -7.89
C GLY A 68 -8.48 -7.86 -7.75
N THR A 69 -8.75 -6.56 -7.77
CA THR A 69 -7.78 -5.52 -7.44
C THR A 69 -8.11 -4.99 -6.06
N TRP A 70 -7.08 -4.76 -5.25
CA TRP A 70 -7.19 -4.22 -3.90
C TRP A 70 -6.36 -2.96 -3.81
N LYS A 71 -6.89 -1.97 -3.10
CA LYS A 71 -6.23 -0.72 -2.75
C LYS A 71 -6.04 -0.71 -1.24
N VAL A 72 -4.80 -0.57 -0.79
CA VAL A 72 -4.50 -0.40 0.63
C VAL A 72 -4.02 1.01 0.85
N HIS A 73 -4.71 1.69 1.75
CA HIS A 73 -4.37 3.04 2.16
C HIS A 73 -3.54 2.96 3.44
N ILE A 74 -2.35 3.55 3.38
CA ILE A 74 -1.33 3.54 4.41
C ILE A 74 -1.08 4.99 4.80
N GLU A 75 -0.99 5.24 6.10
CA GLU A 75 -0.49 6.49 6.67
C GLU A 75 0.89 6.23 7.25
N LYS A 76 1.85 7.03 6.79
CA LYS A 76 3.21 6.99 7.28
C LYS A 76 3.24 7.52 8.72
N ALA A 77 3.59 6.65 9.66
CA ALA A 77 3.89 7.05 11.04
C ALA A 77 5.18 7.87 11.13
#